data_AF-A0A534XP71-F1
#
_entry.id   AF-A0A534XP71-F1
#
_cell.length_a   1.000
_cell.length_b   1.000
_cell.length_c   1.000
_cell.angle_alpha   90.00
_cell.angle_beta   90.00
_cell.angle_gamma   90.00
#
_symmetry.space_group_name_H-M   'P 1'
#
loop_
_entity.id
_entity.type
_entity.pdbx_description
1 polymer ?
#
loop_
_entity_poly.entity_id
_entity_poly.type
_entity_poly.pdbx_seq_one_letter_code
_entity_poly.pdbx_strand_id
1 'polypeptide(L)'
;MRPLRAIAASSLLLAACGGPMGTGSVATGQHSLHISVTGPGAVRSAAIGADCPVDCHVALAAGQAVHLESVAQSGAAFVGWSGDCSGKGACDLTLNTDADVRALFAAVDPPPPPAPAGDSSIITLQIQWVGDGEGTVDGTVHCDTTCSRRPFSAGTRVVLDAIPEPGSEFVEWGGPCAGPGQCRFLIQQDTTLLVTFKKSPPPPPPPVAGPRYSVVIVTDAVGPGSQPVAMNAGGQVVGNGPRGPWIYDSATGSVRINSAGLVAGDTTLADGGFRAFLFDSGMRNLGTLGGNESMAFAVNEKGWVTGAAQLTSGPRHAFRYDGSMHDLGSLGGDFAQGQAINESGQVAGWSTLDPAHNDPVHAFFHDGTSMRDLGVLPNLPWSSATGLNNHGIVVGNVYAEDSEEDYDTHAFVFRDGKMWDLNELIPPSPFKLFTSLSIDDSGRILCTDGQVGQAVANGYLLVPK
;
A
#
# COMPACT_ATOMS: atom_id res chain seq x y z
N MET A 1 8.68 84.52 -17.38
CA MET A 1 7.45 83.68 -17.40
C MET A 1 7.42 82.84 -16.13
N ARG A 2 6.21 82.59 -15.64
CA ARG A 2 5.83 82.41 -14.22
C ARG A 2 6.47 81.21 -13.47
N PRO A 3 6.47 81.23 -12.12
CA PRO A 3 7.21 80.31 -11.25
C PRO A 3 6.33 79.35 -10.40
N LEU A 4 6.99 78.31 -9.85
CA LEU A 4 6.91 77.72 -8.49
C LEU A 4 5.59 77.20 -7.83
N ARG A 5 5.79 76.12 -7.03
CA ARG A 5 5.04 75.60 -5.84
C ARG A 5 3.83 74.68 -6.12
N ALA A 6 3.43 73.71 -5.28
CA ALA A 6 3.92 73.15 -4.01
C ALA A 6 3.15 71.84 -3.66
N ILE A 7 3.63 71.22 -2.59
CA ILE A 7 3.22 70.05 -1.81
C ILE A 7 1.82 70.19 -1.13
N ALA A 8 1.14 69.03 -0.98
CA ALA A 8 0.15 68.55 0.03
C ALA A 8 -1.06 69.40 0.48
N ALA A 9 -2.23 68.76 0.65
CA ALA A 9 -2.76 68.34 1.97
C ALA A 9 -4.27 68.00 1.93
N SER A 10 -4.65 67.07 2.83
CA SER A 10 -5.99 66.62 3.24
C SER A 10 -7.03 67.73 3.47
N SER A 11 -8.32 67.38 3.34
CA SER A 11 -9.32 67.45 4.43
C SER A 11 -10.74 66.96 4.06
N LEU A 12 -11.37 66.34 5.06
CA LEU A 12 -12.75 65.82 5.22
C LEU A 12 -13.90 66.71 4.70
N LEU A 13 -15.01 66.10 4.21
CA LEU A 13 -16.27 65.90 4.97
C LEU A 13 -17.42 65.24 4.15
N LEU A 14 -18.09 64.28 4.82
CA LEU A 14 -19.45 63.74 4.73
C LEU A 14 -20.29 63.83 3.43
N ALA A 15 -20.69 62.65 2.92
CA ALA A 15 -22.06 62.39 2.46
C ALA A 15 -22.42 60.91 2.69
N ALA A 16 -23.37 60.68 3.60
CA ALA A 16 -24.04 59.40 3.75
C ALA A 16 -25.15 59.28 2.71
N CYS A 17 -25.25 58.12 2.06
CA CYS A 17 -26.50 57.51 1.58
C CYS A 17 -26.24 56.02 1.37
N GLY A 18 -27.07 55.19 1.99
CA GLY A 18 -26.92 53.75 2.08
C GLY A 18 -27.35 53.00 0.83
N GLY A 19 -26.72 51.85 0.63
CA GLY A 19 -27.14 50.74 -0.21
C GLY A 19 -26.48 49.49 0.37
N PRO A 20 -27.23 48.39 0.60
CA PRO A 20 -26.74 47.29 1.42
C PRO A 20 -25.62 46.56 0.68
N MET A 21 -24.45 46.47 1.31
CA MET A 21 -23.44 45.49 0.93
C MET A 21 -24.04 44.11 1.16
N GLY A 22 -24.13 43.33 0.09
CA GLY A 22 -24.56 41.94 0.15
C GLY A 22 -23.73 41.20 1.17
N THR A 23 -24.35 40.83 2.29
CA THR A 23 -23.83 39.82 3.18
C THR A 23 -23.79 38.53 2.38
N GLY A 24 -22.59 38.06 2.06
CA GLY A 24 -22.38 36.71 1.58
C GLY A 24 -23.11 35.76 2.53
N SER A 25 -24.03 34.98 1.96
CA SER A 25 -24.65 33.85 2.64
C SER A 25 -23.53 32.88 3.03
N VAL A 26 -23.08 32.94 4.27
CA VAL A 26 -22.28 31.88 4.88
C VAL A 26 -23.13 30.62 4.81
N ALA A 27 -22.61 29.58 4.17
CA ALA A 27 -23.30 28.30 4.03
C ALA A 27 -23.74 27.82 5.42
N THR A 28 -25.04 27.61 5.60
CA THR A 28 -25.65 27.02 6.80
C THR A 28 -25.38 25.52 6.82
N GLY A 29 -24.12 25.14 7.01
CA GLY A 29 -23.70 23.77 7.35
C GLY A 29 -23.39 23.70 8.84
N GLN A 30 -23.92 22.69 9.53
CA GLN A 30 -23.45 22.30 10.86
C GLN A 30 -22.72 20.97 10.75
N HIS A 31 -21.68 20.81 11.56
CA HIS A 31 -20.93 19.56 11.69
C HIS A 31 -20.94 19.10 13.13
N SER A 32 -20.89 17.79 13.34
CA SER A 32 -20.91 17.16 14.65
C SER A 32 -19.49 16.93 15.16
N LEU A 33 -19.20 17.41 16.37
CA LEU A 33 -18.02 17.04 17.14
C LEU A 33 -18.42 16.00 18.19
N HIS A 34 -17.83 14.81 18.12
CA HIS A 34 -17.90 13.74 19.11
C HIS A 34 -16.64 13.73 19.97
N ILE A 35 -16.79 13.64 21.29
CA ILE A 35 -15.68 13.62 22.25
C ILE A 35 -15.88 12.45 23.21
N SER A 36 -14.92 11.52 23.25
CA SER A 36 -14.92 10.41 24.21
C SER A 36 -13.74 10.50 25.19
N VAL A 37 -14.00 10.29 26.48
CA VAL A 37 -13.02 10.35 27.56
C VAL A 37 -12.90 8.99 28.24
N THR A 38 -11.67 8.49 28.33
CA THR A 38 -11.34 7.24 29.03
C THR A 38 -10.44 7.55 30.23
N GLY A 39 -10.85 7.10 31.41
CA GLY A 39 -10.11 7.29 32.65
C GLY A 39 -10.55 8.51 33.48
N PRO A 40 -9.91 8.75 34.64
CA PRO A 40 -10.30 9.80 35.60
C PRO A 40 -9.90 11.21 35.14
N GLY A 41 -10.69 11.80 34.23
CA GLY A 41 -10.51 13.15 33.72
C GLY A 41 -11.74 13.68 32.97
N ALA A 42 -11.61 14.87 32.38
CA ALA A 42 -12.61 15.49 31.52
C ALA A 42 -11.94 16.34 30.43
N VAL A 43 -12.69 16.69 29.38
CA VAL A 43 -12.27 17.60 28.31
C VAL A 43 -13.04 18.90 28.41
N ARG A 44 -12.33 20.04 28.44
CA ARG A 44 -12.91 21.37 28.54
C ARG A 44 -12.83 22.10 27.20
N SER A 45 -13.91 22.77 26.81
CA SER A 45 -13.90 23.69 25.67
C SER A 45 -14.98 24.76 25.81
N ALA A 46 -14.69 25.97 25.34
CA ALA A 46 -15.69 27.03 25.25
C ALA A 46 -16.80 26.71 24.23
N ALA A 47 -16.49 25.89 23.20
CA ALA A 47 -17.44 25.54 22.15
C ALA A 47 -18.53 24.54 22.60
N ILE A 48 -18.26 23.77 23.67
CA ILE A 48 -19.18 22.75 24.20
C ILE A 48 -19.96 23.24 25.44
N GLY A 49 -19.63 24.41 25.99
CA GLY A 49 -20.34 25.06 27.09
C GLY A 49 -20.12 24.46 28.50
N ALA A 50 -19.71 23.20 28.63
CA ALA A 50 -19.39 22.54 29.89
C ALA A 50 -18.33 21.42 29.71
N ASP A 51 -17.61 21.06 30.78
CA ASP A 51 -16.62 19.98 30.75
C ASP A 51 -17.27 18.64 30.37
N CYS A 52 -16.67 17.93 29.41
CA CYS A 52 -17.11 16.61 28.95
C CYS A 52 -16.41 15.49 29.73
N PRO A 53 -17.09 14.73 30.60
CA PRO A 53 -16.43 13.75 31.47
C PRO A 53 -16.34 12.33 30.90
N VAL A 54 -17.17 11.97 29.91
CA VAL A 54 -17.23 10.60 29.36
C VAL A 54 -17.51 10.63 27.87
N ASP A 55 -18.65 11.16 27.44
CA ASP A 55 -19.07 11.14 26.04
C ASP A 55 -19.96 12.34 25.73
N CYS A 56 -19.62 13.12 24.70
CA CYS A 56 -20.34 14.33 24.31
C CYS A 56 -20.44 14.49 22.80
N HIS A 57 -21.60 14.95 22.34
CA HIS A 57 -21.84 15.31 20.95
C HIS A 57 -22.33 16.76 20.87
N VAL A 58 -21.69 17.58 20.04
CA VAL A 58 -22.07 18.98 19.85
C VAL A 58 -22.08 19.32 18.36
N ALA A 59 -23.17 19.93 17.90
CA ALA A 59 -23.27 20.47 16.55
C ALA A 59 -22.74 21.92 16.53
N LEU A 60 -21.70 22.18 15.74
CA LEU A 60 -21.08 23.49 15.60
C LEU A 60 -21.21 24.00 14.15
N ALA A 61 -21.13 25.31 13.95
CA ALA A 61 -21.20 25.87 12.60
C ALA A 61 -19.95 25.48 11.78
N ALA A 62 -20.14 25.26 10.48
CA ALA A 62 -19.03 24.98 9.58
C ALA A 62 -17.98 26.11 9.60
N GLY A 63 -16.71 25.73 9.73
CA GLY A 63 -15.58 26.65 9.87
C GLY A 63 -15.36 27.19 11.28
N GLN A 64 -16.14 26.77 12.28
CA GLN A 64 -15.95 27.21 13.67
C GLN A 64 -14.68 26.58 14.26
N ALA A 65 -13.84 27.43 14.88
CA ALA A 65 -12.66 26.98 15.60
C ALA A 65 -13.04 26.40 16.98
N VAL A 66 -12.40 25.29 17.35
CA VAL A 66 -12.60 24.54 18.60
C VAL A 66 -11.25 24.36 19.28
N HIS A 67 -11.15 24.78 20.53
CA HIS A 67 -10.00 24.55 21.40
C HIS A 67 -10.39 23.59 22.52
N LEU A 68 -9.71 22.45 22.65
CA LEU A 68 -9.95 21.41 23.65
C LEU A 68 -8.76 21.32 24.62
N GLU A 69 -9.04 21.41 25.92
CA GLU A 69 -8.07 21.25 27.01
C GLU A 69 -8.40 20.01 27.84
N SER A 70 -7.38 19.30 28.31
CA SER A 70 -7.57 18.17 29.22
C SER A 70 -7.59 18.64 30.68
N VAL A 71 -8.49 18.05 31.47
CA VAL A 71 -8.66 18.33 32.91
C VAL A 71 -8.57 17.02 33.67
N ALA A 72 -7.40 16.71 34.21
CA ALA A 72 -7.19 15.49 35.00
C ALA A 72 -7.83 15.62 36.40
N GLN A 73 -8.45 14.53 36.88
CA GLN A 73 -8.91 14.47 38.28
C GLN A 73 -7.74 14.26 39.23
N SER A 74 -7.96 14.49 40.53
CA SER A 74 -6.91 14.30 41.55
C SER A 74 -6.41 12.85 41.55
N GLY A 75 -5.08 12.67 41.55
CA GLY A 75 -4.46 11.35 41.47
C GLY A 75 -4.44 10.75 40.06
N ALA A 76 -4.71 11.55 39.03
CA ALA A 76 -4.64 11.14 37.63
C ALA A 76 -3.74 12.07 36.80
N ALA A 77 -3.25 11.55 35.68
CA ALA A 77 -2.49 12.29 34.68
C ALA A 77 -3.11 12.08 33.29
N PHE A 78 -3.05 13.14 32.47
CA PHE A 78 -3.42 13.06 31.07
C PHE A 78 -2.36 12.30 30.28
N VAL A 79 -2.78 11.25 29.58
CA VAL A 79 -1.91 10.36 28.80
C VAL A 79 -1.74 10.90 27.38
N GLY A 80 -2.83 11.35 26.74
CA GLY A 80 -2.80 11.94 25.40
C GLY A 80 -4.13 11.90 24.65
N TRP A 81 -4.15 12.53 23.49
CA TRP A 81 -5.25 12.56 22.53
C TRP A 81 -5.13 11.46 21.46
N SER A 82 -6.26 11.04 20.91
CA SER A 82 -6.39 10.23 19.69
C SER A 82 -7.66 10.59 18.90
N GLY A 83 -7.82 10.05 17.69
CA GLY A 83 -8.88 10.47 16.75
C GLY A 83 -8.41 11.62 15.89
N ASP A 84 -9.22 12.66 15.74
CA ASP A 84 -8.88 13.88 14.99
C ASP A 84 -7.91 14.81 15.75
N CYS A 85 -7.52 14.43 16.97
CA CYS A 85 -6.47 15.06 17.77
C CYS A 85 -5.34 14.04 18.06
N SER A 86 -4.11 14.53 18.31
CA SER A 86 -2.99 13.68 18.73
C SER A 86 -2.02 14.40 19.68
N GLY A 87 -1.21 13.63 20.40
CA GLY A 87 -0.18 14.15 21.29
C GLY A 87 -0.70 14.53 22.69
N LYS A 88 0.08 15.34 23.42
CA LYS A 88 -0.21 15.74 24.83
C LYS A 88 -0.50 17.23 25.02
N GLY A 89 -0.37 18.05 23.98
CA GLY A 89 -0.68 19.48 24.01
C GLY A 89 -2.18 19.76 23.94
N ALA A 90 -2.61 21.03 23.93
CA ALA A 90 -4.00 21.37 23.64
C ALA A 90 -4.39 20.92 22.22
N CYS A 91 -5.66 20.59 22.00
CA CYS A 91 -6.15 20.26 20.67
C CYS A 91 -6.96 21.41 20.05
N ASP A 92 -6.42 21.97 18.97
CA ASP A 92 -7.05 23.02 18.18
C ASP A 92 -7.57 22.45 16.85
N LEU A 93 -8.86 22.59 16.59
CA LEU A 93 -9.55 22.10 15.39
C LEU A 93 -10.33 23.24 14.73
N THR A 94 -10.52 23.15 13.42
CA THR A 94 -11.50 23.97 12.67
C THR A 94 -12.53 23.02 12.08
N LEU A 95 -13.79 23.13 12.52
CA LEU A 95 -14.81 22.14 12.19
C LEU A 95 -15.41 22.36 10.80
N ASN A 96 -14.77 21.77 9.78
CA ASN A 96 -15.21 21.80 8.39
C ASN A 96 -15.92 20.50 7.95
N THR A 97 -15.83 19.46 8.77
CA THR A 97 -16.51 18.16 8.65
C THR A 97 -16.82 17.66 10.06
N ASP A 98 -17.58 16.57 10.17
CA ASP A 98 -17.75 15.89 11.46
C ASP A 98 -16.38 15.41 11.99
N ALA A 99 -16.21 15.42 13.31
CA ALA A 99 -14.95 15.08 13.97
C ALA A 99 -15.16 14.19 15.21
N ASP A 100 -14.23 13.28 15.47
CA ASP A 100 -14.17 12.35 16.60
C ASP A 100 -12.86 12.52 17.38
N VAL A 101 -12.93 12.97 18.62
CA VAL A 101 -11.78 13.23 19.50
C VAL A 101 -11.83 12.36 20.74
N ARG A 102 -10.70 11.71 21.07
CA ARG A 102 -10.61 10.82 22.22
C ARG A 102 -9.50 11.27 23.19
N ALA A 103 -9.81 11.31 24.47
CA ALA A 103 -8.88 11.70 25.55
C ALA A 103 -8.65 10.54 26.52
N LEU A 104 -7.38 10.26 26.85
CA LEU A 104 -7.01 9.20 27.80
C LEU A 104 -6.36 9.78 29.07
N PHE A 105 -6.81 9.31 30.23
CA PHE A 105 -6.27 9.60 31.56
C PHE A 105 -5.90 8.31 32.29
N ALA A 106 -4.82 8.35 33.06
CA ALA A 106 -4.36 7.23 33.87
C ALA A 106 -4.16 7.67 35.33
N ALA A 107 -4.40 6.76 36.28
CA ALA A 107 -4.09 7.01 37.69
C ALA A 107 -2.57 7.16 37.88
N VAL A 108 -2.16 8.08 38.75
CA VAL A 108 -0.77 8.27 39.18
C VAL A 108 -0.61 7.59 40.53
N ASP A 109 0.25 6.58 40.61
CA ASP A 109 0.49 5.87 41.86
C ASP A 109 1.13 6.80 42.92
N PRO A 110 0.74 6.68 44.20
CA PRO A 110 1.32 7.48 45.26
C PRO A 110 2.81 7.14 45.45
N PRO A 111 3.67 8.15 45.74
CA PRO A 111 5.09 7.91 45.94
C PRO A 111 5.34 6.99 47.15
N PRO A 112 6.29 6.03 47.06
CA PRO A 112 6.56 5.10 48.15
C PRO A 112 7.17 5.82 49.37
N PRO A 113 6.89 5.32 50.60
CA PRO A 113 7.39 5.94 51.83
C PRO A 113 8.93 5.89 51.95
N PRO A 114 9.56 6.84 52.67
CA PRO A 114 11.02 6.91 52.79
C PRO A 114 11.58 5.70 53.56
N ALA A 115 12.63 5.08 53.01
CA ALA A 115 13.31 3.94 53.64
C ALA A 115 14.20 4.39 54.83
N PRO A 116 14.39 3.53 55.87
CA PRO A 116 15.25 3.85 57.01
C PRO A 116 16.72 3.91 56.60
N ALA A 117 17.47 4.82 57.22
CA ALA A 117 18.91 4.98 57.01
C ALA A 117 19.72 3.83 57.61
N GLY A 118 20.59 3.19 56.81
CA GLY A 118 21.52 2.18 57.30
C GLY A 118 22.38 1.48 56.24
N ASP A 119 23.54 2.09 55.95
CA ASP A 119 24.82 1.57 55.46
C ASP A 119 25.01 1.07 54.00
N SER A 120 26.10 1.55 53.41
CA SER A 120 26.43 1.58 51.98
C SER A 120 27.00 0.26 51.46
N SER A 121 26.33 -0.28 50.45
CA SER A 121 26.87 -1.06 49.29
C SER A 121 25.77 -1.88 48.61
N ILE A 122 24.51 -1.67 48.97
CA ILE A 122 23.36 -2.20 48.23
C ILE A 122 23.17 -1.33 46.99
N ILE A 123 23.65 -1.81 45.86
CA ILE A 123 23.38 -1.21 44.56
C ILE A 123 22.09 -1.79 44.01
N THR A 124 21.24 -0.89 43.53
CA THR A 124 19.97 -1.21 42.88
C THR A 124 20.15 -1.17 41.37
N LEU A 125 19.72 -2.25 40.70
CA LEU A 125 19.51 -2.25 39.25
C LEU A 125 18.02 -2.02 38.98
N GLN A 126 17.70 -0.92 38.31
CA GLN A 126 16.36 -0.67 37.79
C GLN A 126 16.27 -1.12 36.34
N ILE A 127 15.22 -1.85 35.99
CA ILE A 127 14.93 -2.27 34.62
C ILE A 127 13.64 -1.58 34.20
N GLN A 128 13.70 -0.82 33.11
CA GLN A 128 12.59 -0.07 32.56
C GLN A 128 12.25 -0.60 31.16
N TRP A 129 10.96 -0.82 30.93
CA TRP A 129 10.42 -1.35 29.69
C TRP A 129 10.14 -0.25 28.67
N VAL A 130 10.42 -0.53 27.39
CA VAL A 130 10.16 0.36 26.26
C VAL A 130 9.51 -0.44 25.13
N GLY A 131 8.58 0.20 24.41
CA GLY A 131 7.85 -0.43 23.30
C GLY A 131 6.46 -0.95 23.69
N ASP A 132 5.80 -1.62 22.76
CA ASP A 132 4.42 -2.10 22.89
C ASP A 132 4.32 -3.63 23.10
N GLY A 133 5.45 -4.33 23.09
CA GLY A 133 5.57 -5.78 23.33
C GLY A 133 5.80 -6.16 24.78
N GLU A 134 5.65 -7.46 25.05
CA GLU A 134 5.76 -8.09 26.36
C GLU A 134 6.91 -9.10 26.40
N GLY A 135 7.50 -9.30 27.58
CA GLY A 135 8.62 -10.22 27.78
C GLY A 135 8.94 -10.44 29.25
N THR A 136 10.01 -11.18 29.50
CA THR A 136 10.66 -11.30 30.81
C THR A 136 12.17 -11.06 30.71
N VAL A 137 12.78 -10.68 31.83
CA VAL A 137 14.24 -10.62 31.98
C VAL A 137 14.67 -11.68 32.99
N ASP A 138 15.54 -12.61 32.58
CA ASP A 138 15.99 -13.78 33.36
C ASP A 138 14.83 -14.62 33.93
N GLY A 139 13.75 -14.80 33.17
CA GLY A 139 12.63 -15.67 33.54
C GLY A 139 11.84 -15.25 34.79
N THR A 140 12.00 -14.00 35.24
CA THR A 140 11.17 -13.44 36.33
C THR A 140 10.00 -12.67 35.72
N VAL A 141 8.77 -13.06 36.05
CA VAL A 141 7.50 -12.56 35.48
C VAL A 141 7.29 -11.06 35.77
N HIS A 142 6.92 -10.33 34.71
CA HIS A 142 6.26 -9.01 34.63
C HIS A 142 6.30 -8.09 35.88
N CYS A 143 7.01 -6.96 35.77
CA CYS A 143 6.59 -5.73 36.45
C CYS A 143 6.14 -4.74 35.36
N ASP A 144 4.89 -4.34 35.46
CA ASP A 144 4.12 -3.45 34.59
C ASP A 144 4.78 -2.13 34.15
N THR A 145 5.83 -1.62 34.82
CA THR A 145 6.58 -0.45 34.31
C THR A 145 8.09 -0.43 34.66
N THR A 146 8.47 -0.64 35.93
CA THR A 146 9.89 -0.64 36.37
C THR A 146 10.14 -1.69 37.47
N CYS A 147 11.06 -2.64 37.26
CA CYS A 147 11.48 -3.58 38.31
C CYS A 147 12.79 -3.11 38.95
N SER A 148 12.90 -3.17 40.28
CA SER A 148 14.16 -2.92 40.99
C SER A 148 14.71 -4.22 41.57
N ARG A 149 15.90 -4.68 41.12
CA ARG A 149 16.62 -5.78 41.77
C ARG A 149 17.54 -5.24 42.87
N ARG A 150 17.49 -5.88 44.04
CA ARG A 150 18.35 -5.63 45.20
C ARG A 150 18.71 -6.95 45.88
N PRO A 151 19.88 -7.08 46.55
CA PRO A 151 21.03 -6.18 46.53
C PRO A 151 22.19 -6.72 45.66
N PHE A 152 22.84 -5.85 44.87
CA PHE A 152 24.13 -6.13 44.23
C PHE A 152 25.27 -5.42 44.96
N SER A 153 26.46 -6.04 44.99
CA SER A 153 27.69 -5.37 45.43
C SER A 153 28.40 -4.69 44.24
N ALA A 154 29.15 -3.61 44.49
CA ALA A 154 29.95 -2.95 43.46
C ALA A 154 30.95 -3.93 42.81
N GLY A 155 31.06 -3.89 41.49
CA GLY A 155 31.88 -4.81 40.70
C GLY A 155 31.22 -6.14 40.38
N THR A 156 29.96 -6.37 40.78
CA THR A 156 29.23 -7.58 40.39
C THR A 156 29.01 -7.61 38.87
N ARG A 157 29.33 -8.75 38.25
CA ARG A 157 29.02 -8.99 36.83
C ARG A 157 27.54 -9.33 36.70
N VAL A 158 26.81 -8.47 36.02
CA VAL A 158 25.41 -8.66 35.67
C VAL A 158 25.35 -9.25 34.26
N VAL A 159 24.59 -10.33 34.12
CA VAL A 159 24.28 -10.98 32.84
C VAL A 159 22.77 -11.14 32.82
N LEU A 160 22.11 -10.58 31.81
CA LEU A 160 20.65 -10.60 31.69
C LEU A 160 20.25 -11.06 30.30
N ASP A 161 19.30 -11.99 30.25
CA ASP A 161 18.63 -12.44 29.04
C ASP A 161 17.22 -11.84 28.94
N ALA A 162 16.85 -11.39 27.75
CA ALA A 162 15.51 -10.95 27.43
C ALA A 162 14.79 -12.10 26.71
N ILE A 163 13.65 -12.52 27.27
CA ILE A 163 12.82 -13.60 26.72
C ILE A 163 11.48 -12.98 26.34
N PRO A 164 11.17 -12.79 25.05
CA PRO A 164 9.88 -12.24 24.64
C PRO A 164 8.74 -13.22 24.96
N GLU A 165 7.60 -12.70 25.40
CA GLU A 165 6.37 -13.49 25.56
C GLU A 165 5.74 -13.79 24.19
N PRO A 166 4.89 -14.82 24.06
CA PRO A 166 4.21 -15.13 22.81
C PRO A 166 3.48 -13.93 22.22
N GLY A 167 3.75 -13.62 20.94
CA GLY A 167 3.19 -12.44 20.28
C GLY A 167 3.99 -11.16 20.50
N SER A 168 5.22 -11.26 21.02
CA SER A 168 6.18 -10.16 21.11
C SER A 168 7.57 -10.60 20.65
N GLU A 169 8.42 -9.63 20.32
CA GLU A 169 9.82 -9.80 19.96
C GLU A 169 10.72 -8.89 20.80
N PHE A 170 11.89 -9.39 21.19
CA PHE A 170 12.93 -8.57 21.81
C PHE A 170 13.67 -7.78 20.73
N VAL A 171 13.82 -6.47 20.95
CA VAL A 171 14.46 -5.56 20.00
C VAL A 171 15.91 -5.29 20.41
N GLU A 172 16.12 -4.67 21.57
CA GLU A 172 17.44 -4.30 22.06
C GLU A 172 17.46 -3.95 23.55
N TRP A 173 18.66 -3.94 24.13
CA TRP A 173 18.94 -3.30 25.41
C TRP A 173 19.37 -1.85 25.21
N GLY A 174 19.11 -0.99 26.20
CA GLY A 174 19.66 0.36 26.30
C GLY A 174 20.40 0.59 27.61
N GLY A 175 21.29 1.59 27.63
CA GLY A 175 22.14 1.90 28.79
C GLY A 175 23.50 1.19 28.76
N PRO A 176 24.00 0.62 29.86
CA PRO A 176 25.39 0.15 30.01
C PRO A 176 25.78 -1.05 29.14
N CYS A 177 24.81 -1.71 28.51
CA CYS A 177 25.00 -2.87 27.64
C CYS A 177 24.16 -2.75 26.35
N ALA A 178 24.08 -1.52 25.81
CA ALA A 178 23.23 -1.24 24.65
C ALA A 178 23.54 -2.12 23.44
N GLY A 179 22.49 -2.62 22.79
CA GLY A 179 22.57 -3.43 21.59
C GLY A 179 21.76 -4.73 21.65
N PRO A 180 21.77 -5.50 20.55
CA PRO A 180 21.06 -6.76 20.46
C PRO A 180 21.80 -7.88 21.22
N GLY A 181 21.07 -8.93 21.60
CA GLY A 181 21.61 -10.11 22.28
C GLY A 181 21.57 -10.01 23.80
N GLN A 182 22.47 -10.72 24.48
CA GLN A 182 22.50 -10.79 25.94
C GLN A 182 23.21 -9.58 26.56
N CYS A 183 22.58 -8.95 27.54
CA CYS A 183 23.17 -7.82 28.25
C CYS A 183 24.22 -8.29 29.25
N ARG A 184 25.46 -7.78 29.15
CA ARG A 184 26.56 -8.11 30.06
C ARG A 184 27.31 -6.85 30.48
N PHE A 185 27.35 -6.53 31.77
CA PHE A 185 28.12 -5.39 32.29
C PHE A 185 28.56 -5.57 33.75
N LEU A 186 29.42 -4.68 34.24
CA LEU A 186 29.82 -4.61 35.66
C LEU A 186 29.05 -3.47 36.32
N ILE A 187 28.27 -3.77 37.36
CA ILE A 187 27.53 -2.75 38.09
C ILE A 187 28.41 -2.11 39.17
N GLN A 188 28.55 -0.79 39.14
CA GLN A 188 29.42 -0.02 40.05
C GLN A 188 28.64 0.94 40.95
N GLN A 189 27.45 1.35 40.50
CA GLN A 189 26.54 2.26 41.19
C GLN A 189 25.10 1.96 40.75
N ASP A 190 24.12 2.60 41.37
CA ASP A 190 22.72 2.46 40.96
C ASP A 190 22.57 2.76 39.47
N THR A 191 21.93 1.83 38.77
CA THR A 191 21.90 1.82 37.31
C THR A 191 20.49 1.56 36.83
N THR A 192 20.05 2.30 35.83
CA THR A 192 18.83 2.03 35.07
C THR A 192 19.18 1.41 33.73
N LEU A 193 18.56 0.28 33.42
CA LEU A 193 18.70 -0.47 32.19
C LEU A 193 17.37 -0.40 31.42
N LEU A 194 17.44 -0.15 30.12
CA LEU A 194 16.26 -0.17 29.25
C LEU A 194 16.19 -1.51 28.53
N VAL A 195 14.99 -2.07 28.41
CA VAL A 195 14.72 -3.25 27.59
C VAL A 195 13.56 -2.97 26.66
N THR A 196 13.76 -3.20 25.37
CA THR A 196 12.76 -2.89 24.34
C THR A 196 12.14 -4.18 23.81
N PHE A 197 10.81 -4.28 23.90
CA PHE A 197 10.02 -5.32 23.26
C PHE A 197 8.97 -4.71 22.34
N LYS A 198 8.67 -5.38 21.24
CA LYS A 198 7.66 -4.96 20.29
C LYS A 198 6.63 -6.06 20.08
N LYS A 199 5.36 -5.74 19.91
CA LYS A 199 4.36 -6.76 19.54
C LYS A 199 4.71 -7.35 18.19
N SER A 200 4.83 -8.68 18.16
CA SER A 200 4.86 -9.43 16.93
C SER A 200 3.48 -9.33 16.27
N PRO A 201 3.42 -9.27 14.93
CA PRO A 201 2.15 -9.42 14.22
C PRO A 201 1.48 -10.73 14.66
N PRO A 202 0.14 -10.76 14.81
CA PRO A 202 -0.55 -11.99 15.16
C PRO A 202 -0.19 -13.08 14.13
N PRO A 203 0.11 -14.31 14.58
CA PRO A 203 0.39 -15.39 13.65
C PRO A 203 -0.84 -15.60 12.77
N PRO A 204 -0.66 -15.85 11.46
CA PRO A 204 -1.79 -16.17 10.59
C PRO A 204 -2.54 -17.39 11.16
N PRO A 205 -3.88 -17.43 11.03
CA PRO A 205 -4.68 -18.51 11.60
C PRO A 205 -4.20 -19.87 11.10
N PRO A 206 -4.21 -20.92 11.95
CA PRO A 206 -3.68 -22.22 11.58
C PRO A 206 -4.45 -22.81 10.38
N PRO A 207 -3.75 -23.42 9.41
CA PRO A 207 -4.40 -24.03 8.27
C PRO A 207 -5.30 -25.19 8.73
N VAL A 208 -6.55 -25.18 8.25
CA VAL A 208 -7.48 -26.31 8.33
C VAL A 208 -6.79 -27.51 7.67
N ALA A 209 -6.78 -28.65 8.38
CA ALA A 209 -6.08 -29.88 8.02
C ALA A 209 -6.27 -30.24 6.53
N GLY A 210 -5.18 -30.12 5.75
CA GLY A 210 -5.19 -30.41 4.32
C GLY A 210 -5.25 -31.92 4.01
N PRO A 211 -5.84 -32.31 2.88
CA PRO A 211 -5.66 -33.66 2.35
C PRO A 211 -4.19 -33.84 1.95
N ARG A 212 -3.65 -35.03 2.26
CA ARG A 212 -2.28 -35.44 1.92
C ARG A 212 -2.17 -35.68 0.41
N TYR A 213 -1.09 -35.19 -0.22
CA TYR A 213 -0.76 -35.52 -1.60
C TYR A 213 0.48 -36.42 -1.69
N SER A 214 0.45 -37.37 -2.62
CA SER A 214 1.54 -38.26 -2.98
C SER A 214 2.32 -37.73 -4.17
N VAL A 215 3.65 -37.87 -4.14
CA VAL A 215 4.56 -37.54 -5.25
C VAL A 215 4.50 -38.66 -6.30
N VAL A 216 4.19 -38.30 -7.56
CA VAL A 216 4.44 -39.16 -8.72
C VAL A 216 5.64 -38.57 -9.46
N ILE A 217 6.73 -39.32 -9.53
CA ILE A 217 7.89 -38.99 -10.36
C ILE A 217 7.52 -39.38 -11.80
N VAL A 218 7.26 -38.40 -12.65
CA VAL A 218 7.06 -38.62 -14.10
C VAL A 218 8.42 -38.51 -14.79
N THR A 219 9.31 -39.46 -14.56
CA THR A 219 10.56 -39.61 -15.35
C THR A 219 10.47 -40.68 -16.42
N ASP A 220 9.53 -41.61 -16.31
CA ASP A 220 9.51 -42.76 -17.23
C ASP A 220 8.75 -42.47 -18.54
N ALA A 221 8.07 -41.32 -18.63
CA ALA A 221 7.29 -40.93 -19.81
C ALA A 221 7.97 -39.89 -20.71
N VAL A 222 9.04 -39.23 -20.26
CA VAL A 222 9.64 -38.09 -20.99
C VAL A 222 11.16 -38.25 -21.01
N GLY A 223 11.68 -38.59 -22.19
CA GLY A 223 13.09 -38.91 -22.40
C GLY A 223 14.06 -37.76 -22.00
N PRO A 224 15.37 -38.08 -21.99
CA PRO A 224 16.41 -37.13 -21.61
C PRO A 224 16.38 -35.86 -22.48
N GLY A 225 16.38 -34.69 -21.83
CA GLY A 225 16.38 -33.36 -22.49
C GLY A 225 15.11 -32.52 -22.30
N SER A 226 14.14 -32.98 -21.51
CA SER A 226 12.87 -32.27 -21.28
C SER A 226 12.97 -31.29 -20.10
N GLN A 227 12.39 -30.08 -20.21
CA GLN A 227 12.38 -29.04 -19.14
C GLN A 227 10.95 -28.57 -18.81
N PRO A 228 10.58 -28.41 -17.53
CA PRO A 228 9.26 -27.92 -17.10
C PRO A 228 9.16 -26.38 -17.15
N VAL A 229 7.99 -25.83 -17.52
CA VAL A 229 7.73 -24.40 -17.79
C VAL A 229 6.65 -23.79 -16.88
N ALA A 230 5.57 -24.50 -16.56
CA ALA A 230 4.56 -24.00 -15.60
C ALA A 230 3.79 -25.15 -14.94
N MET A 231 3.18 -24.88 -13.78
CA MET A 231 2.36 -25.84 -13.02
C MET A 231 1.11 -25.17 -12.44
N ASN A 232 -0.03 -25.86 -12.45
CA ASN A 232 -1.26 -25.39 -11.81
C ASN A 232 -1.45 -25.94 -10.37
N ALA A 233 -2.45 -25.45 -9.64
CA ALA A 233 -2.77 -25.90 -8.27
C ALA A 233 -3.23 -27.38 -8.19
N GLY A 234 -3.49 -28.02 -9.32
CA GLY A 234 -3.77 -29.46 -9.46
C GLY A 234 -2.54 -30.32 -9.75
N GLY A 235 -1.34 -29.75 -9.79
CA GLY A 235 -0.08 -30.47 -9.98
C GLY A 235 0.23 -30.88 -11.42
N GLN A 236 -0.49 -30.33 -12.41
CA GLN A 236 -0.21 -30.58 -13.83
C GLN A 236 0.91 -29.66 -14.30
N VAL A 237 1.91 -30.22 -14.98
CA VAL A 237 3.10 -29.51 -15.45
C VAL A 237 3.14 -29.50 -16.98
N VAL A 238 3.38 -28.34 -17.58
CA VAL A 238 3.69 -28.20 -19.01
C VAL A 238 5.20 -28.04 -19.20
N GLY A 239 5.79 -28.65 -20.25
CA GLY A 239 7.24 -28.64 -20.50
C GLY A 239 7.64 -29.14 -21.89
N ASN A 240 8.91 -28.95 -22.27
CA ASN A 240 9.45 -29.11 -23.64
C ASN A 240 9.90 -30.55 -23.97
N GLY A 241 9.69 -31.04 -25.22
CA GLY A 241 10.26 -32.31 -25.71
C GLY A 241 10.06 -32.64 -27.22
N PRO A 242 10.98 -33.41 -27.85
CA PRO A 242 11.11 -33.52 -29.32
C PRO A 242 10.10 -34.44 -30.05
N ARG A 243 9.05 -34.93 -29.39
CA ARG A 243 8.04 -35.81 -30.04
C ARG A 243 6.58 -35.37 -29.87
N GLY A 244 6.37 -34.13 -29.41
CA GLY A 244 5.08 -33.42 -29.36
C GLY A 244 3.99 -34.03 -28.47
N PRO A 245 2.83 -33.38 -28.32
CA PRO A 245 2.54 -31.93 -28.40
C PRO A 245 2.88 -31.28 -27.01
N TRP A 246 2.99 -29.98 -26.77
CA TRP A 246 2.07 -28.85 -26.97
C TRP A 246 2.82 -27.51 -26.78
N ILE A 247 2.35 -26.47 -27.50
CA ILE A 247 2.39 -25.00 -27.24
C ILE A 247 3.72 -24.38 -26.77
N TYR A 248 4.42 -23.87 -27.78
CA TYR A 248 5.04 -22.55 -27.92
C TYR A 248 6.57 -22.39 -27.87
N ASP A 249 6.98 -21.58 -28.84
CA ASP A 249 8.30 -21.15 -29.31
C ASP A 249 8.95 -20.16 -28.31
N SER A 250 10.26 -20.29 -28.13
CA SER A 250 11.09 -19.45 -27.27
C SER A 250 11.16 -17.96 -27.66
N ALA A 251 10.38 -17.50 -28.65
CA ALA A 251 10.44 -16.13 -29.16
C ALA A 251 9.37 -15.16 -28.58
N THR A 252 8.20 -15.60 -28.07
CA THR A 252 7.11 -14.66 -27.67
C THR A 252 6.36 -14.90 -26.33
N GLY A 253 6.65 -15.93 -25.54
CA GLY A 253 6.31 -15.97 -24.09
C GLY A 253 4.83 -15.79 -23.67
N SER A 254 3.86 -16.07 -24.54
CA SER A 254 2.45 -15.68 -24.36
C SER A 254 1.55 -16.88 -24.00
N VAL A 255 1.72 -17.42 -22.78
CA VAL A 255 0.79 -18.41 -22.19
C VAL A 255 0.34 -17.92 -20.82
N ARG A 256 -0.96 -17.95 -20.54
CA ARG A 256 -1.58 -17.55 -19.27
C ARG A 256 -2.59 -18.58 -18.81
N ILE A 257 -2.72 -18.75 -17.49
CA ILE A 257 -3.63 -19.70 -16.85
C ILE A 257 -4.44 -19.00 -15.75
N ASN A 258 -5.75 -19.26 -15.67
CA ASN A 258 -6.60 -18.77 -14.58
C ASN A 258 -6.77 -19.81 -13.45
N SER A 259 -7.51 -19.45 -12.40
CA SER A 259 -7.70 -20.31 -11.22
C SER A 259 -8.55 -21.55 -11.53
N ALA A 260 -9.42 -21.48 -12.53
CA ALA A 260 -10.18 -22.60 -13.07
C ALA A 260 -9.36 -23.54 -13.98
N GLY A 261 -8.08 -23.22 -14.25
CA GLY A 261 -7.21 -24.03 -15.11
C GLY A 261 -7.39 -23.81 -16.62
N LEU A 262 -8.13 -22.77 -17.02
CA LEU A 262 -8.24 -22.35 -18.42
C LEU A 262 -6.93 -21.74 -18.89
N VAL A 263 -6.45 -22.14 -20.06
CA VAL A 263 -5.19 -21.66 -20.63
C VAL A 263 -5.47 -20.85 -21.89
N ALA A 264 -4.98 -19.61 -21.93
CA ALA A 264 -4.98 -18.79 -23.12
C ALA A 264 -3.54 -18.55 -23.59
N GLY A 265 -3.33 -18.61 -24.90
CA GLY A 265 -2.04 -18.31 -25.51
C GLY A 265 -2.15 -18.32 -27.02
N ASP A 266 -1.02 -18.44 -27.71
CA ASP A 266 -0.98 -18.50 -29.17
C ASP A 266 -0.15 -19.68 -29.70
N THR A 267 -0.46 -20.05 -30.94
CA THR A 267 0.24 -21.11 -31.67
C THR A 267 0.60 -20.66 -33.07
N THR A 268 1.75 -21.10 -33.55
CA THR A 268 2.15 -20.94 -34.95
C THR A 268 1.40 -21.95 -35.82
N LEU A 269 0.84 -21.47 -36.92
CA LEU A 269 0.16 -22.28 -37.93
C LEU A 269 1.13 -22.71 -39.03
N ALA A 270 0.71 -23.65 -39.88
CA ALA A 270 1.53 -24.19 -40.97
C ALA A 270 1.94 -23.14 -42.03
N ASP A 271 1.23 -22.01 -42.08
CA ASP A 271 1.52 -20.86 -42.95
C ASP A 271 2.45 -19.82 -42.29
N GLY A 272 2.91 -20.08 -41.06
CA GLY A 272 3.78 -19.18 -40.29
C GLY A 272 3.05 -18.11 -39.48
N GLY A 273 1.72 -17.98 -39.58
CA GLY A 273 0.93 -17.04 -38.78
C GLY A 273 0.68 -17.51 -37.34
N PHE A 274 0.37 -16.58 -36.44
CA PHE A 274 0.03 -16.87 -35.04
C PHE A 274 -1.49 -16.94 -34.82
N ARG A 275 -1.95 -17.80 -33.92
CA ARG A 275 -3.38 -17.93 -33.62
C ARG A 275 -3.64 -18.05 -32.13
N ALA A 276 -4.47 -17.16 -31.61
CA ALA A 276 -4.94 -17.22 -30.24
C ALA A 276 -5.84 -18.44 -30.04
N PHE A 277 -5.62 -19.15 -28.93
CA PHE A 277 -6.46 -20.26 -28.51
C PHE A 277 -6.88 -20.10 -27.04
N LEU A 278 -8.02 -20.71 -26.70
CA LEU A 278 -8.41 -21.04 -25.33
C LEU A 278 -8.40 -22.56 -25.19
N PHE A 279 -7.84 -23.06 -24.11
CA PHE A 279 -7.77 -24.47 -23.81
C PHE A 279 -8.47 -24.76 -22.49
N ASP A 280 -9.48 -25.64 -22.56
CA ASP A 280 -10.24 -26.16 -21.42
C ASP A 280 -10.12 -27.70 -21.33
N SER A 281 -11.00 -28.41 -22.03
CA SER A 281 -11.02 -29.83 -22.33
C SER A 281 -10.54 -30.13 -23.77
N GLY A 282 -10.36 -29.09 -24.58
CA GLY A 282 -9.81 -29.14 -25.93
C GLY A 282 -9.29 -27.78 -26.38
N MET A 283 -8.49 -27.76 -27.45
CA MET A 283 -8.00 -26.50 -28.01
C MET A 283 -9.09 -25.84 -28.85
N ARG A 284 -9.51 -24.65 -28.44
CA ARG A 284 -10.45 -23.81 -29.18
C ARG A 284 -9.71 -22.66 -29.82
N ASN A 285 -9.68 -22.63 -31.15
CA ASN A 285 -9.21 -21.48 -31.92
C ASN A 285 -10.16 -20.30 -31.71
N LEU A 286 -9.63 -19.14 -31.35
CA LEU A 286 -10.42 -17.93 -31.09
C LEU A 286 -10.73 -17.13 -32.36
N GLY A 287 -10.03 -17.42 -33.45
CA GLY A 287 -10.13 -16.69 -34.71
C GLY A 287 -9.20 -15.47 -34.77
N THR A 288 -9.50 -14.55 -35.68
CA THR A 288 -8.82 -13.26 -35.89
C THR A 288 -9.89 -12.21 -36.18
N LEU A 289 -9.49 -10.94 -36.31
CA LEU A 289 -10.37 -9.86 -36.77
C LEU A 289 -10.41 -9.76 -38.31
N GLY A 290 -10.32 -10.92 -38.98
CA GLY A 290 -10.30 -11.03 -40.44
C GLY A 290 -8.91 -10.99 -41.08
N GLY A 291 -7.85 -10.70 -40.33
CA GLY A 291 -6.45 -10.86 -40.75
C GLY A 291 -5.92 -12.28 -40.47
N ASN A 292 -4.61 -12.42 -40.50
CA ASN A 292 -3.97 -13.74 -40.42
C ASN A 292 -3.56 -14.13 -38.99
N GLU A 293 -3.44 -13.15 -38.09
CA GLU A 293 -2.79 -13.35 -36.80
C GLU A 293 -3.64 -12.95 -35.59
N SER A 294 -3.50 -13.69 -34.49
CA SER A 294 -4.01 -13.32 -33.17
C SER A 294 -3.14 -13.90 -32.05
N MET A 295 -3.04 -13.18 -30.94
CA MET A 295 -2.30 -13.56 -29.73
C MET A 295 -3.12 -13.27 -28.48
N ALA A 296 -3.16 -14.19 -27.53
CA ALA A 296 -3.94 -14.06 -26.29
C ALA A 296 -3.03 -13.81 -25.09
N PHE A 297 -3.29 -12.74 -24.32
CA PHE A 297 -2.41 -12.28 -23.25
C PHE A 297 -3.03 -12.28 -21.86
N ALA A 298 -4.36 -12.46 -21.73
CA ALA A 298 -5.01 -12.72 -20.45
C ALA A 298 -6.35 -13.43 -20.62
N VAL A 299 -6.77 -14.13 -19.57
CA VAL A 299 -8.04 -14.86 -19.48
C VAL A 299 -8.65 -14.71 -18.08
N ASN A 300 -9.95 -14.42 -18.01
CA ASN A 300 -10.69 -14.32 -16.74
C ASN A 300 -11.35 -15.65 -16.33
N GLU A 301 -12.01 -15.72 -15.18
CA GLU A 301 -12.61 -16.96 -14.66
C GLU A 301 -13.81 -17.46 -15.49
N LYS A 302 -14.43 -16.59 -16.28
CA LYS A 302 -15.48 -16.95 -17.26
C LYS A 302 -14.91 -17.52 -18.56
N GLY A 303 -13.59 -17.57 -18.71
CA GLY A 303 -12.93 -17.98 -19.95
C GLY A 303 -12.97 -16.90 -21.03
N TRP A 304 -13.21 -15.65 -20.66
CA TRP A 304 -13.08 -14.54 -21.60
C TRP A 304 -11.62 -14.18 -21.76
N VAL A 305 -11.20 -13.96 -23.00
CA VAL A 305 -9.80 -13.77 -23.36
C VAL A 305 -9.60 -12.38 -23.92
N THR A 306 -8.49 -11.74 -23.60
CA THR A 306 -8.06 -10.52 -24.28
C THR A 306 -6.70 -10.72 -24.93
N GLY A 307 -6.43 -9.96 -25.99
CA GLY A 307 -5.10 -9.88 -26.54
C GLY A 307 -5.01 -8.94 -27.73
N ALA A 308 -4.25 -9.33 -28.76
CA ALA A 308 -4.10 -8.59 -30.02
C ALA A 308 -4.48 -9.45 -31.22
N ALA A 309 -5.19 -8.89 -32.19
CA ALA A 309 -5.60 -9.60 -33.39
C ALA A 309 -5.51 -8.70 -34.63
N GLN A 310 -5.10 -9.28 -35.74
CA GLN A 310 -4.89 -8.56 -36.99
C GLN A 310 -6.21 -8.37 -37.75
N LEU A 311 -6.41 -7.15 -38.25
CA LEU A 311 -7.45 -6.80 -39.20
C LEU A 311 -7.10 -7.27 -40.62
N THR A 312 -8.11 -7.41 -41.49
CA THR A 312 -7.87 -7.66 -42.92
C THR A 312 -7.04 -6.57 -43.59
N SER A 313 -7.09 -5.34 -43.08
CA SER A 313 -6.29 -4.20 -43.55
C SER A 313 -4.82 -4.25 -43.14
N GLY A 314 -4.43 -5.11 -42.19
CA GLY A 314 -3.05 -5.24 -41.71
C GLY A 314 -2.77 -4.81 -40.25
N PRO A 315 -3.36 -3.70 -39.73
CA PRO A 315 -3.18 -3.28 -38.34
C PRO A 315 -3.60 -4.34 -37.32
N ARG A 316 -3.08 -4.25 -36.09
CA ARG A 316 -3.45 -5.14 -34.98
C ARG A 316 -4.19 -4.35 -33.91
N HIS A 317 -5.41 -4.78 -33.60
CA HIS A 317 -6.21 -4.18 -32.56
C HIS A 317 -6.24 -5.07 -31.32
N ALA A 318 -6.51 -4.44 -30.17
CA ALA A 318 -6.87 -5.20 -28.99
C ALA A 318 -8.20 -5.91 -29.23
N PHE A 319 -8.36 -7.13 -28.70
CA PHE A 319 -9.65 -7.84 -28.80
C PHE A 319 -10.15 -8.30 -27.44
N ARG A 320 -11.46 -8.48 -27.31
CA ARG A 320 -12.09 -9.29 -26.26
C ARG A 320 -12.78 -10.50 -26.89
N TYR A 321 -12.63 -11.67 -26.29
CA TYR A 321 -13.31 -12.89 -26.67
C TYR A 321 -14.23 -13.35 -25.55
N ASP A 322 -15.52 -13.49 -25.81
CA ASP A 322 -16.53 -13.99 -24.86
C ASP A 322 -17.36 -15.15 -25.43
N GLY A 323 -16.81 -15.81 -26.46
CA GLY A 323 -17.51 -16.77 -27.33
C GLY A 323 -17.44 -16.36 -28.80
N SER A 324 -17.32 -15.04 -29.04
CA SER A 324 -16.95 -14.42 -30.31
C SER A 324 -15.85 -13.39 -30.09
N MET A 325 -15.04 -13.13 -31.11
CA MET A 325 -14.00 -12.09 -31.06
C MET A 325 -14.61 -10.72 -31.36
N HIS A 326 -14.40 -9.77 -30.46
CA HIS A 326 -14.81 -8.38 -30.57
C HIS A 326 -13.57 -7.51 -30.73
N ASP A 327 -13.57 -6.67 -31.76
CA ASP A 327 -12.56 -5.64 -31.97
C ASP A 327 -12.75 -4.52 -30.93
N LEU A 328 -11.70 -4.21 -30.17
CA LEU A 328 -11.69 -3.09 -29.21
C LEU A 328 -11.04 -1.84 -29.80
N GLY A 329 -10.43 -1.92 -30.97
CA GLY A 329 -9.74 -0.82 -31.63
C GLY A 329 -8.33 -0.56 -31.10
N SER A 330 -7.89 0.67 -31.33
CA SER A 330 -6.67 1.30 -30.84
C SER A 330 -6.97 2.75 -30.40
N LEU A 331 -6.00 3.44 -29.83
CA LEU A 331 -6.04 4.86 -29.50
C LEU A 331 -5.80 5.79 -30.70
N GLY A 332 -5.81 5.24 -31.92
CA GLY A 332 -5.62 5.99 -33.17
C GLY A 332 -4.51 5.42 -34.04
N GLY A 333 -3.58 4.64 -33.48
CA GLY A 333 -2.49 4.01 -34.22
C GLY A 333 -2.79 2.61 -34.77
N ASP A 334 -1.79 1.96 -35.36
CA ASP A 334 -1.93 0.66 -36.03
C ASP A 334 -1.74 -0.56 -35.11
N PHE A 335 -1.45 -0.34 -33.82
CA PHE A 335 -1.19 -1.43 -32.87
C PHE A 335 -1.83 -1.17 -31.51
N ALA A 336 -2.60 -2.15 -31.02
CA ALA A 336 -3.07 -2.21 -29.64
C ALA A 336 -3.10 -3.66 -29.12
N GLN A 337 -2.89 -3.80 -27.82
CA GLN A 337 -2.86 -5.11 -27.15
C GLN A 337 -3.47 -5.01 -25.76
N GLY A 338 -4.50 -5.83 -25.48
CA GLY A 338 -5.02 -6.00 -24.13
C GLY A 338 -4.16 -6.96 -23.31
N GLN A 339 -3.70 -6.51 -22.14
CA GLN A 339 -2.83 -7.24 -21.22
C GLN A 339 -3.57 -7.83 -20.02
N ALA A 340 -4.68 -7.23 -19.63
CA ALA A 340 -5.47 -7.66 -18.49
C ALA A 340 -6.96 -7.58 -18.80
N ILE A 341 -7.74 -8.53 -18.30
CA ILE A 341 -9.19 -8.59 -18.42
C ILE A 341 -9.80 -8.93 -17.06
N ASN A 342 -10.85 -8.23 -16.67
CA ASN A 342 -11.56 -8.49 -15.43
C ASN A 342 -12.87 -9.27 -15.65
N GLU A 343 -13.58 -9.60 -14.56
CA GLU A 343 -14.81 -10.40 -14.61
C GLU A 343 -15.98 -9.67 -15.26
N SER A 344 -15.90 -8.34 -15.41
CA SER A 344 -16.88 -7.54 -16.14
C SER A 344 -16.56 -7.45 -17.64
N GLY A 345 -15.44 -8.03 -18.10
CA GLY A 345 -15.00 -7.98 -19.50
C GLY A 345 -14.39 -6.65 -19.92
N GLN A 346 -14.01 -5.82 -18.94
CA GLN A 346 -13.20 -4.64 -19.18
C GLN A 346 -11.76 -5.06 -19.43
N VAL A 347 -11.06 -4.31 -20.27
CA VAL A 347 -9.71 -4.65 -20.71
C VAL A 347 -8.77 -3.48 -20.48
N ALA A 348 -7.59 -3.75 -19.94
CA ALA A 348 -6.50 -2.78 -19.88
C ALA A 348 -5.31 -3.30 -20.68
N GLY A 349 -4.54 -2.39 -21.26
CA GLY A 349 -3.39 -2.74 -22.08
C GLY A 349 -2.62 -1.51 -22.54
N TRP A 350 -2.06 -1.58 -23.73
CA TRP A 350 -1.35 -0.47 -24.37
C TRP A 350 -1.69 -0.35 -25.86
N SER A 351 -1.57 0.85 -26.40
CA SER A 351 -1.87 1.16 -27.80
C SER A 351 -0.98 2.29 -28.32
N THR A 352 -0.63 2.23 -29.59
CA THR A 352 -0.07 3.39 -30.31
C THR A 352 -1.15 4.45 -30.55
N LEU A 353 -0.73 5.71 -30.62
CA LEU A 353 -1.62 6.88 -30.78
C LEU A 353 -1.82 7.32 -32.23
N ASP A 354 -0.84 7.07 -33.10
CA ASP A 354 -0.82 7.52 -34.50
C ASP A 354 -0.18 6.45 -35.39
N PRO A 355 -0.76 6.12 -36.57
CA PRO A 355 -0.17 5.13 -37.48
C PRO A 355 1.19 5.56 -38.05
N ALA A 356 1.47 6.87 -38.12
CA ALA A 356 2.71 7.37 -38.73
C ALA A 356 3.93 7.23 -37.82
N HIS A 357 3.73 7.13 -36.51
CA HIS A 357 4.79 7.07 -35.51
C HIS A 357 4.46 5.92 -34.56
N ASN A 358 5.08 4.76 -34.79
CA ASN A 358 4.93 3.58 -33.94
C ASN A 358 5.40 3.79 -32.48
N ASP A 359 5.85 5.00 -32.15
CA ASP A 359 6.11 5.51 -30.81
C ASP A 359 5.61 6.98 -30.73
N PRO A 360 4.87 7.38 -29.68
CA PRO A 360 4.68 6.69 -28.40
C PRO A 360 3.45 5.78 -28.25
N VAL A 361 3.59 4.75 -27.41
CA VAL A 361 2.51 3.92 -26.86
C VAL A 361 1.99 4.44 -25.52
N HIS A 362 0.67 4.42 -25.34
CA HIS A 362 0.00 4.74 -24.09
C HIS A 362 -0.80 3.56 -23.55
N ALA A 363 -0.88 3.47 -22.23
CA ALA A 363 -1.78 2.57 -21.52
C ALA A 363 -3.23 2.96 -21.82
N PHE A 364 -4.07 1.97 -22.03
CA PHE A 364 -5.50 2.19 -22.23
C PHE A 364 -6.33 1.42 -21.21
N PHE A 365 -7.56 1.89 -21.01
CA PHE A 365 -8.65 1.16 -20.38
C PHE A 365 -9.86 1.12 -21.32
N HIS A 366 -10.39 -0.07 -21.57
CA HIS A 366 -11.59 -0.28 -22.38
C HIS A 366 -12.74 -0.74 -21.46
N ASP A 367 -13.77 0.08 -21.35
CA ASP A 367 -14.89 -0.14 -20.41
C ASP A 367 -15.92 -1.18 -20.90
N GLY A 368 -15.70 -1.73 -22.10
CA GLY A 368 -16.59 -2.66 -22.79
C GLY A 368 -17.31 -2.02 -23.98
N THR A 369 -17.27 -0.69 -24.07
CA THR A 369 -17.87 0.10 -25.15
C THR A 369 -16.88 1.03 -25.85
N SER A 370 -15.91 1.59 -25.11
CA SER A 370 -14.95 2.55 -25.64
C SER A 370 -13.56 2.38 -25.04
N MET A 371 -12.54 2.68 -25.84
CA MET A 371 -11.15 2.74 -25.40
C MET A 371 -10.82 4.15 -24.89
N ARG A 372 -10.28 4.23 -23.69
CA ARG A 372 -9.80 5.46 -23.07
C ARG A 372 -8.29 5.44 -22.95
N ASP A 373 -7.65 6.50 -23.41
CA ASP A 373 -6.24 6.79 -23.12
C ASP A 373 -6.09 7.14 -21.63
N LEU A 374 -5.18 6.44 -20.93
CA LEU A 374 -4.84 6.71 -19.54
C LEU A 374 -3.76 7.79 -19.40
N GLY A 375 -3.09 8.13 -20.51
CA GLY A 375 -2.01 9.10 -20.58
C GLY A 375 -0.72 8.59 -19.97
N VAL A 376 0.12 9.52 -19.55
CA VAL A 376 1.46 9.28 -19.02
C VAL A 376 1.76 10.20 -17.84
N LEU A 377 2.88 9.96 -17.14
CA LEU A 377 3.42 10.89 -16.15
C LEU A 377 4.29 11.97 -16.83
N PRO A 378 4.49 13.14 -16.20
CA PRO A 378 5.33 14.19 -16.76
C PRO A 378 6.74 13.71 -17.12
N ASN A 379 7.20 14.04 -18.33
CA ASN A 379 8.53 13.68 -18.88
C ASN A 379 8.77 12.20 -19.16
N LEU A 380 7.77 11.33 -19.01
CA LEU A 380 7.84 9.92 -19.38
C LEU A 380 6.85 9.69 -20.52
N PRO A 381 7.29 9.61 -21.79
CA PRO A 381 6.39 9.67 -22.95
C PRO A 381 5.60 8.38 -23.20
N TRP A 382 5.86 7.31 -22.44
CA TRP A 382 5.22 6.02 -22.67
C TRP A 382 4.58 5.43 -21.44
N SER A 383 3.50 4.69 -21.65
CA SER A 383 2.85 3.93 -20.60
C SER A 383 2.28 2.61 -21.12
N SER A 384 2.21 1.61 -20.23
CA SER A 384 1.62 0.31 -20.51
C SER A 384 0.98 -0.27 -19.25
N ALA A 385 -0.26 -0.75 -19.37
CA ALA A 385 -0.96 -1.44 -18.28
C ALA A 385 -0.52 -2.90 -18.18
N THR A 386 -0.30 -3.37 -16.95
CA THR A 386 0.07 -4.76 -16.62
C THR A 386 -0.99 -5.49 -15.82
N GLY A 387 -1.88 -4.77 -15.12
CA GLY A 387 -2.91 -5.36 -14.30
C GLY A 387 -4.20 -4.54 -14.27
N LEU A 388 -5.32 -5.24 -14.03
CA LEU A 388 -6.66 -4.67 -13.90
C LEU A 388 -7.43 -5.53 -12.89
N ASN A 389 -8.07 -4.90 -11.91
CA ASN A 389 -8.96 -5.60 -10.98
C ASN A 389 -10.46 -5.42 -11.33
N ASN A 390 -11.33 -6.09 -10.58
CA ASN A 390 -12.78 -6.06 -10.78
C ASN A 390 -13.45 -4.72 -10.39
N HIS A 391 -12.70 -3.79 -9.79
CA HIS A 391 -13.16 -2.43 -9.52
C HIS A 391 -12.78 -1.44 -10.63
N GLY A 392 -12.13 -1.88 -11.71
CA GLY A 392 -11.70 -1.01 -12.80
C GLY A 392 -10.40 -0.25 -12.50
N ILE A 393 -9.67 -0.62 -11.45
CA ILE A 393 -8.38 -0.01 -11.12
C ILE A 393 -7.31 -0.67 -11.98
N VAL A 394 -6.53 0.16 -12.70
CA VAL A 394 -5.47 -0.30 -13.60
C VAL A 394 -4.12 0.00 -12.96
N VAL A 395 -3.18 -0.93 -13.08
CA VAL A 395 -1.77 -0.70 -12.74
C VAL A 395 -0.90 -0.94 -13.95
N GLY A 396 0.24 -0.28 -13.99
CA GLY A 396 1.17 -0.44 -15.09
C GLY A 396 2.48 0.29 -14.85
N ASN A 397 3.18 0.54 -15.94
CA ASN A 397 4.48 1.18 -15.96
C ASN A 397 4.45 2.35 -16.92
N VAL A 398 5.16 3.42 -16.57
CA VAL A 398 5.54 4.49 -17.49
C VAL A 398 7.06 4.52 -17.63
N TYR A 399 7.58 4.87 -18.81
CA TYR A 399 9.00 4.77 -19.10
C TYR A 399 9.51 5.91 -19.98
N ALA A 400 10.79 6.25 -19.82
CA ALA A 400 11.51 7.28 -20.57
C ALA A 400 12.07 6.78 -21.91
N GLU A 401 12.27 7.70 -22.86
CA GLU A 401 12.96 7.46 -24.15
C GLU A 401 14.41 7.05 -23.98
N ASP A 402 14.63 5.76 -24.25
CA ASP A 402 15.89 5.07 -24.53
C ASP A 402 17.11 5.74 -23.90
N SER A 403 17.42 5.35 -22.66
CA SER A 403 18.75 5.52 -22.13
C SER A 403 19.35 4.12 -22.02
N GLU A 404 20.37 3.85 -22.85
CA GLU A 404 21.05 2.56 -23.00
C GLU A 404 21.64 2.00 -21.67
N GLU A 405 21.54 2.74 -20.56
CA GLU A 405 22.12 2.36 -19.28
C GLU A 405 21.16 2.41 -18.07
N ASP A 406 19.97 3.05 -18.16
CA ASP A 406 18.97 3.03 -17.07
C ASP A 406 17.59 3.47 -17.61
N TYR A 407 16.64 2.55 -17.75
CA TYR A 407 15.27 2.91 -18.12
C TYR A 407 14.62 3.57 -16.90
N ASP A 408 14.44 4.89 -16.89
CA ASP A 408 13.65 5.55 -15.84
C ASP A 408 12.20 5.09 -15.96
N THR A 409 11.85 4.08 -15.16
CA THR A 409 10.56 3.40 -15.19
C THR A 409 9.87 3.64 -13.86
N HIS A 410 8.64 4.12 -13.93
CA HIS A 410 7.82 4.34 -12.76
C HIS A 410 6.58 3.45 -12.82
N ALA A 411 6.35 2.75 -11.72
CA ALA A 411 5.11 2.00 -11.52
C ALA A 411 3.96 2.97 -11.26
N PHE A 412 2.82 2.80 -11.94
CA PHE A 412 1.63 3.64 -11.75
C PHE A 412 0.42 2.84 -11.25
N VAL A 413 -0.50 3.56 -10.60
CA VAL A 413 -1.91 3.14 -10.44
C VAL A 413 -2.82 4.20 -11.04
N PHE A 414 -3.76 3.77 -11.87
CA PHE A 414 -4.81 4.60 -12.43
C PHE A 414 -6.12 4.33 -11.71
N ARG A 415 -6.63 5.34 -11.03
CA ARG A 415 -7.93 5.30 -10.33
C ARG A 415 -8.56 6.69 -10.36
N ASP A 416 -9.89 6.73 -10.31
CA ASP A 416 -10.66 7.98 -10.27
C ASP A 416 -10.32 8.94 -11.44
N GLY A 417 -10.00 8.36 -12.60
CA GLY A 417 -9.68 9.12 -13.81
C GLY A 417 -8.29 9.76 -13.84
N LYS A 418 -7.40 9.43 -12.90
CA LYS A 418 -6.05 9.97 -12.80
C LYS A 418 -5.00 8.87 -12.65
N MET A 419 -3.88 9.04 -13.34
CA MET A 419 -2.66 8.26 -13.14
C MET A 419 -1.86 8.82 -11.96
N TRP A 420 -1.47 7.94 -11.04
CA TRP A 420 -0.63 8.26 -9.89
C TRP A 420 0.65 7.45 -9.96
N ASP A 421 1.79 8.10 -9.71
CA ASP A 421 3.06 7.42 -9.47
C ASP A 421 2.99 6.68 -8.13
N LEU A 422 3.22 5.37 -8.13
CA LEU A 422 3.21 4.58 -6.90
C LEU A 422 4.31 4.98 -5.93
N ASN A 423 5.42 5.56 -6.40
CA ASN A 423 6.48 6.11 -5.55
C ASN A 423 6.02 7.34 -4.75
N GLU A 424 5.01 8.06 -5.23
CA GLU A 424 4.39 9.19 -4.49
C GLU A 424 3.38 8.70 -3.45
N LEU A 425 2.93 7.45 -3.55
CA LEU A 425 1.88 6.86 -2.68
C LEU A 425 2.44 5.99 -1.56
N ILE A 426 3.75 5.73 -1.54
CA ILE A 426 4.43 4.98 -0.48
C ILE A 426 5.20 5.93 0.47
N PRO A 427 5.42 5.53 1.74
CA PRO A 427 6.32 6.25 2.62
C PRO A 427 7.73 6.38 2.02
N PRO A 428 8.49 7.42 2.40
CA PRO A 428 9.90 7.54 2.01
C PRO A 428 10.65 6.23 2.28
N SER A 429 11.20 5.66 1.22
CA SER A 429 11.79 4.32 1.22
C SER A 429 13.20 4.38 0.62
N PRO A 430 14.11 3.47 1.03
CA PRO A 430 15.47 3.41 0.46
C PRO A 430 15.49 2.80 -0.95
N PHE A 431 14.35 2.30 -1.44
CA PHE A 431 14.14 1.76 -2.77
C PHE A 431 13.12 2.61 -3.52
N LYS A 432 13.12 2.50 -4.85
CA LYS A 432 12.06 3.03 -5.72
C LYS A 432 11.34 1.86 -6.38
N LEU A 433 10.02 1.94 -6.45
CA LEU A 433 9.22 1.03 -7.23
C LEU A 433 9.44 1.31 -8.72
N PHE A 434 9.91 0.30 -9.42
CA PHE A 434 10.28 0.35 -10.82
C PHE A 434 9.16 -0.21 -11.70
N THR A 435 8.64 -1.41 -11.39
CA THR A 435 7.49 -1.97 -12.11
C THR A 435 6.32 -2.31 -11.21
N SER A 436 5.10 -2.20 -11.73
CA SER A 436 3.93 -2.91 -11.22
C SER A 436 3.59 -4.08 -12.12
N LEU A 437 3.26 -5.21 -11.51
CA LEU A 437 3.06 -6.50 -12.18
C LEU A 437 1.60 -6.90 -12.22
N SER A 438 0.89 -6.68 -11.11
CA SER A 438 -0.50 -7.09 -10.97
C SER A 438 -1.18 -6.36 -9.84
N ILE A 439 -2.51 -6.38 -9.86
CA ILE A 439 -3.39 -5.85 -8.83
C ILE A 439 -4.47 -6.88 -8.55
N ASP A 440 -4.84 -7.06 -7.28
CA ASP A 440 -6.00 -7.88 -6.90
C ASP A 440 -7.25 -7.04 -6.60
N ASP A 441 -8.37 -7.72 -6.37
CA ASP A 441 -9.65 -7.07 -6.09
C ASP A 441 -9.70 -6.32 -4.75
N SER A 442 -8.83 -6.67 -3.80
CA SER A 442 -8.66 -5.89 -2.57
C SER A 442 -7.83 -4.62 -2.79
N GLY A 443 -7.29 -4.42 -4.00
CA GLY A 443 -6.46 -3.27 -4.37
C GLY A 443 -5.00 -3.43 -3.97
N ARG A 444 -4.55 -4.63 -3.58
CA ARG A 444 -3.13 -4.90 -3.33
C ARG A 444 -2.39 -4.97 -4.65
N ILE A 445 -1.24 -4.32 -4.72
CA ILE A 445 -0.46 -4.21 -5.97
C ILE A 445 0.89 -4.88 -5.75
N LEU A 446 1.23 -5.83 -6.62
CA LEU A 446 2.56 -6.43 -6.65
C LEU A 446 3.47 -5.58 -7.53
N CYS A 447 4.59 -5.13 -6.98
CA CYS A 447 5.60 -4.32 -7.65
C CYS A 447 7.00 -4.90 -7.46
N THR A 448 7.97 -4.33 -8.18
CA THR A 448 9.40 -4.59 -8.02
C THR A 448 10.21 -3.30 -7.99
N ASP A 449 11.42 -3.32 -7.42
CA ASP A 449 12.39 -2.20 -7.48
C ASP A 449 13.38 -2.30 -8.66
N GLY A 450 13.18 -3.26 -9.55
CA GLY A 450 13.98 -3.42 -10.77
C GLY A 450 13.22 -4.15 -11.87
N GLN A 451 13.81 -4.25 -13.05
CA GLN A 451 13.18 -4.90 -14.20
C GLN A 451 12.99 -6.40 -13.97
N VAL A 452 11.80 -6.91 -14.32
CA VAL A 452 11.51 -8.35 -14.26
C VAL A 452 12.44 -9.10 -15.20
N GLY A 453 13.17 -10.09 -14.67
CA GLY A 453 14.11 -10.92 -15.43
C GLY A 453 15.59 -10.51 -15.30
N GLN A 454 15.89 -9.39 -14.62
CA GLN A 454 17.24 -9.06 -14.19
C GLN A 454 17.54 -9.68 -12.82
N ALA A 455 18.81 -10.00 -12.55
CA ALA A 455 19.24 -10.84 -11.42
C ALA A 455 19.03 -10.26 -10.00
N VAL A 456 18.50 -9.01 -9.87
CA VAL A 456 18.52 -8.26 -8.60
C VAL A 456 17.29 -7.37 -8.39
N ALA A 457 16.08 -7.88 -8.64
CA ALA A 457 14.83 -7.16 -8.30
C ALA A 457 14.15 -7.78 -7.08
N ASN A 458 13.87 -6.97 -6.06
CA ASN A 458 13.05 -7.31 -4.90
C ASN A 458 11.56 -7.12 -5.25
N GLY A 459 10.71 -8.01 -4.76
CA GLY A 459 9.25 -7.89 -4.88
C GLY A 459 8.64 -7.17 -3.68
N TYR A 460 7.67 -6.28 -3.94
CA TYR A 460 6.96 -5.50 -2.94
C TYR A 460 5.46 -5.67 -3.13
N LEU A 461 4.74 -5.94 -2.04
CA LEU A 461 3.28 -5.95 -2.04
C LEU A 461 2.78 -4.68 -1.37
N LEU A 462 2.22 -3.77 -2.16
CA LEU A 462 1.55 -2.59 -1.65
C LEU A 462 0.14 -2.98 -1.20
N VAL A 463 -0.22 -2.60 0.01
CA VAL A 463 -1.55 -2.87 0.59
C VAL A 463 -2.26 -1.53 0.79
N PRO A 464 -3.47 -1.35 0.24
CA PRO A 464 -4.25 -0.13 0.44
C PRO A 464 -4.59 0.03 1.93
N LYS A 465 -4.52 1.26 2.42
CA LYS A 465 -4.85 1.62 3.81
C LYS A 465 -6.29 2.10 3.94
#